data_AF-A0AAD2CL32-F1
#
_entry.id   AF-A0AAD2CL32-F1
#
_cell.length_a   1.000
_cell.length_b   1.000
_cell.length_c   1.000
_cell.angle_alpha   90.00
_cell.angle_beta   90.00
_cell.angle_gamma   90.00
#
_symmetry.space_group_name_H-M   'P 1'
#
loop_
_entity.id
_entity.type
_entity.pdbx_description
1 polymer ?
#
loop_
_entity_poly.entity_id
_entity_poly.type
_entity_poly.pdbx_seq_one_letter_code
_entity_poly.pdbx_strand_id
1 'polypeptide(L)'
;MLVGHPSENLAIKHAILLLIQGVRDPSLPSLRGVPGCLCRAFCSQQCIGYQGLLEGRLSCQWAPCRKNTYSCMGGSSPTLWVSHLSHQLILMGFQMWEHWNLVQHLEDNVQLREHSRQVNDGIHSQFDMGPTNLPKVAQRMLLVKRRAVLNKPSKDWEEWRKLVKMEHTA
;
A
#
# COMPACT_ATOMS: atom_id res chain seq x y z
N MET A 1 24.61 -42.84 5.35
CA MET A 1 24.92 -41.43 5.05
C MET A 1 23.64 -40.77 4.62
N LEU A 2 23.21 -39.75 5.37
CA LEU A 2 21.84 -39.20 5.34
C LEU A 2 21.68 -38.22 4.18
N VAL A 3 20.63 -38.49 3.39
CA VAL A 3 20.15 -37.69 2.26
C VAL A 3 19.65 -36.34 2.80
N GLY A 4 20.21 -35.22 2.31
CA GLY A 4 19.61 -33.90 2.52
C GLY A 4 18.21 -33.90 1.91
N HIS A 5 17.18 -33.87 2.75
CA HIS A 5 15.82 -34.15 2.35
C HIS A 5 15.22 -32.96 1.56
N PRO A 6 14.74 -33.14 0.32
CA PRO A 6 14.11 -32.08 -0.49
C PRO A 6 12.87 -31.42 0.17
N SER A 7 12.37 -32.01 1.25
CA SER A 7 11.25 -31.49 2.05
C SER A 7 11.58 -30.22 2.84
N GLU A 8 12.85 -29.96 3.21
CA GLU A 8 13.17 -28.80 4.05
C GLU A 8 13.16 -27.47 3.28
N ASN A 9 13.64 -27.47 2.03
CA ASN A 9 13.58 -26.28 1.17
C ASN A 9 12.12 -25.94 0.84
N LEU A 10 11.32 -26.97 0.59
CA LEU A 10 9.87 -26.84 0.40
C LEU A 10 9.20 -26.29 1.66
N ALA A 11 9.62 -26.72 2.85
CA ALA A 11 9.12 -26.21 4.12
C ALA A 11 9.44 -24.72 4.34
N ILE A 12 10.67 -24.28 4.04
CA ILE A 12 11.05 -22.87 4.17
C ILE A 12 10.22 -22.01 3.20
N LYS A 13 10.09 -22.45 1.95
CA LYS A 13 9.24 -21.78 0.96
C LYS A 13 7.78 -21.70 1.42
N HIS A 14 7.24 -22.81 1.92
CA HIS A 14 5.87 -22.88 2.42
C HIS A 14 5.66 -21.92 3.61
N ALA A 15 6.58 -21.87 4.57
CA ALA A 15 6.50 -20.97 5.71
C ALA A 15 6.55 -19.48 5.28
N ILE A 16 7.39 -19.14 4.29
CA ILE A 16 7.44 -17.78 3.73
C ILE A 16 6.13 -17.45 2.99
N LEU A 17 5.57 -18.39 2.23
CA LEU A 17 4.29 -18.18 1.54
C LEU A 17 3.13 -17.94 2.54
N LEU A 18 3.09 -18.67 3.65
CA LEU A 18 2.11 -18.43 4.72
C LEU A 18 2.26 -17.01 5.31
N LEU A 19 3.48 -16.51 5.48
CA LEU A 19 3.71 -15.13 5.92
C LEU A 19 3.23 -14.10 4.90
N ILE A 20 3.47 -14.34 3.61
CA ILE A 20 2.99 -13.48 2.53
C ILE A 20 1.46 -13.50 2.45
N GLN A 21 0.82 -14.65 2.66
CA GLN A 21 -0.65 -14.74 2.77
C GLN A 21 -1.18 -13.92 3.95
N GLY A 22 -0.44 -13.89 5.06
CA GLY A 22 -0.73 -13.05 6.22
C GLY A 22 -0.77 -11.55 5.93
N VAL A 23 -0.08 -11.08 4.88
CA VAL A 23 -0.15 -9.68 4.42
C VAL A 23 -1.57 -9.35 3.94
N ARG A 24 -2.23 -10.29 3.24
CA ARG A 24 -3.58 -10.10 2.69
C ARG A 24 -4.66 -10.32 3.75
N ASP A 25 -4.44 -11.27 4.65
CA ASP A 25 -5.35 -11.60 5.73
C ASP A 25 -4.56 -11.92 7.01
N PRO A 26 -4.57 -11.02 8.00
CA PRO A 26 -3.86 -11.22 9.26
C PRO A 26 -4.34 -12.43 10.08
N SER A 27 -5.52 -12.99 9.77
CA SER A 27 -6.08 -14.17 10.44
C SER A 27 -5.58 -15.50 9.85
N LEU A 28 -4.98 -15.47 8.65
CA LEU A 28 -4.56 -16.65 7.89
C LEU A 28 -3.21 -17.29 8.26
N PRO A 29 -2.21 -16.62 8.86
CA PRO A 29 -0.96 -17.29 9.21
C PRO A 29 -1.14 -18.11 10.48
N SER A 30 -1.63 -19.34 10.30
CA SER A 30 -1.64 -20.35 11.35
C SER A 30 -0.27 -21.02 11.44
N LEU A 31 0.22 -21.20 12.66
CA LEU A 31 1.37 -22.09 12.93
C LEU A 31 1.08 -23.55 12.52
N ARG A 32 -0.20 -23.88 12.28
CA ARG A 32 -0.67 -25.20 11.84
C ARG A 32 -0.19 -25.48 10.42
N GLY A 33 0.95 -26.15 10.29
CA GLY A 33 1.58 -26.48 9.01
C GLY A 33 3.05 -26.04 8.91
N VAL A 34 3.53 -25.23 9.85
CA VAL A 34 4.95 -24.85 9.93
C VAL A 34 5.71 -25.96 10.69
N PRO A 35 6.76 -26.56 10.09
CA PRO A 35 7.59 -27.54 10.80
C PRO A 35 8.24 -26.93 12.04
N GLY A 36 8.37 -27.72 13.11
CA GLY A 36 8.89 -27.25 14.41
C GLY A 36 10.23 -26.52 14.33
N CYS A 37 11.11 -26.93 13.41
CA CYS A 37 12.41 -26.30 13.17
C CYS A 37 12.32 -24.88 12.59
N LEU A 38 11.19 -24.52 11.97
CA LEU A 38 10.92 -23.21 11.39
C LEU A 38 10.02 -22.34 12.27
N CYS A 39 9.33 -22.91 13.27
CA CYS A 39 8.42 -22.18 14.15
C CYS A 39 9.07 -20.96 14.79
N ARG A 40 10.32 -21.07 15.25
CA ARG A 40 11.04 -19.93 15.85
C ARG A 40 11.25 -18.79 14.85
N ALA A 41 11.65 -19.11 13.61
CA ALA A 41 11.84 -18.10 12.57
C ALA A 41 10.52 -17.47 12.13
N PHE A 42 9.47 -18.29 12.02
CA PHE A 42 8.13 -17.84 11.69
C PHE A 42 7.56 -16.89 12.76
N CYS A 43 7.55 -17.29 14.04
CA CYS A 43 7.09 -16.44 15.14
C CYS A 43 7.92 -15.16 15.24
N SER A 44 9.24 -15.26 15.11
CA SER A 44 10.12 -14.08 15.13
C SER A 44 9.82 -13.13 13.96
N GLN A 45 9.48 -13.65 12.78
CA GLN A 45 9.06 -12.82 11.65
C GLN A 45 7.69 -12.17 11.90
N GLN A 46 6.75 -12.87 12.54
CA GLN A 46 5.45 -12.29 12.91
C GLN A 46 5.62 -11.12 13.88
N CYS A 47 6.58 -11.17 14.80
CA CYS A 47 6.89 -10.03 15.67
C CYS A 47 7.43 -8.79 14.92
N ILE A 48 8.12 -8.99 13.79
CA ILE A 48 8.55 -7.88 12.91
C ILE A 48 7.34 -7.28 12.17
N GLY A 49 6.34 -8.11 11.89
CA GLY A 49 5.10 -7.71 11.21
C GLY A 49 5.20 -7.77 9.69
N TYR A 50 4.03 -7.74 9.05
CA TYR A 50 3.89 -7.88 7.59
C TYR A 50 4.46 -6.70 6.82
N GLN A 51 4.32 -5.49 7.36
CA GLN A 51 4.92 -4.29 6.78
C GLN A 51 6.45 -4.41 6.74
N GLY A 52 7.06 -4.79 7.86
CA GLY A 52 8.51 -5.01 7.92
C GLY A 52 8.96 -6.11 6.95
N LEU A 53 8.17 -7.18 6.79
CA LEU A 53 8.43 -8.24 5.81
C LEU A 53 8.48 -7.69 4.37
N LEU A 54 7.48 -6.90 3.96
CA LEU A 54 7.43 -6.28 2.62
C LEU A 54 8.50 -5.20 2.40
N GLU A 55 8.99 -4.59 3.48
CA GLU A 55 10.17 -3.71 3.44
C GLU A 55 11.51 -4.48 3.41
N GLY A 56 11.46 -5.82 3.33
CA GLY A 56 12.63 -6.68 3.27
C GLY A 56 13.29 -6.96 4.63
N ARG A 57 12.65 -6.58 5.74
CA ARG A 57 13.13 -6.87 7.10
C ARG A 57 12.83 -8.33 7.44
N LEU A 58 13.80 -9.18 7.18
CA LEU A 58 13.76 -10.60 7.54
C LEU A 58 14.32 -10.83 8.94
N SER A 59 13.70 -11.75 9.68
CA SER A 59 14.23 -12.26 10.94
C SER A 59 15.60 -12.89 10.73
N CYS A 60 16.53 -12.59 11.65
CA CYS A 60 17.85 -13.23 11.70
C CYS A 60 17.79 -14.75 11.88
N GLN A 61 16.64 -15.29 12.31
CA GLN A 61 16.41 -16.72 12.50
C GLN A 61 16.27 -17.49 11.17
N TRP A 62 16.01 -16.82 10.04
CA TRP A 62 15.90 -17.48 8.74
C TRP A 62 17.23 -17.99 8.19
N ALA A 63 18.33 -17.28 8.43
CA ALA A 63 19.66 -17.68 7.96
C ALA A 63 20.15 -19.00 8.59
N PRO A 64 20.05 -19.21 9.92
CA PRO A 64 20.33 -20.50 10.55
C PRO A 64 19.47 -21.65 10.02
N CYS A 65 18.17 -21.44 9.82
CA CYS A 65 17.28 -22.46 9.26
C CYS A 65 17.77 -22.94 7.89
N ARG A 66 18.25 -22.02 7.04
CA ARG A 66 18.83 -22.38 5.74
C ARG A 66 20.21 -23.00 5.85
N LYS A 67 21.06 -22.55 6.79
CA LYS A 67 22.40 -23.10 6.99
C LYS A 67 22.37 -24.61 7.26
N ASN A 68 21.40 -25.06 8.05
CA ASN A 68 21.22 -26.49 8.36
C ASN A 68 20.88 -27.33 7.11
N THR A 69 20.03 -26.81 6.22
CA THR A 69 19.70 -27.47 4.94
C THR A 69 20.84 -27.39 3.91
N TYR A 70 21.69 -26.36 4.01
CA TYR A 70 22.72 -26.03 3.02
C TYR A 70 24.01 -26.83 3.15
N SER A 71 24.38 -27.27 4.36
CA SER A 71 25.55 -28.12 4.59
C SER A 71 25.55 -29.42 3.75
N CYS A 72 24.42 -29.78 3.12
CA CYS A 72 24.27 -30.96 2.29
C CYS A 72 24.09 -30.69 0.79
N MET A 73 23.90 -29.44 0.34
CA MET A 73 23.59 -29.10 -1.07
C MET A 73 24.25 -27.75 -1.42
N GLY A 74 25.33 -27.76 -2.20
CA GLY A 74 26.15 -26.58 -2.53
C GLY A 74 25.47 -25.48 -3.37
N GLY A 75 24.42 -24.82 -2.84
CA GLY A 75 23.66 -23.74 -3.49
C GLY A 75 24.27 -22.35 -3.31
N SER A 76 23.47 -21.30 -3.03
CA SER A 76 23.93 -19.96 -2.59
C SER A 76 24.06 -19.84 -1.06
N SER A 77 25.12 -19.18 -0.55
CA SER A 77 25.35 -18.90 0.88
C SER A 77 24.06 -18.47 1.62
N PRO A 78 23.81 -18.91 2.87
CA PRO A 78 22.64 -18.48 3.65
C PRO A 78 22.47 -16.96 3.71
N THR A 79 23.57 -16.19 3.79
CA THR A 79 23.52 -14.72 3.80
C THR A 79 23.12 -14.14 2.45
N LEU A 80 23.67 -14.68 1.37
CA LEU A 80 23.31 -14.28 0.00
C LEU A 80 21.84 -14.59 -0.30
N TRP A 81 21.35 -15.73 0.18
CA TRP A 81 19.95 -16.08 0.04
C TRP A 81 19.03 -15.12 0.80
N VAL A 82 19.33 -14.78 2.06
CA VAL A 82 18.55 -13.80 2.81
C VAL A 82 18.53 -12.47 2.07
N SER A 83 19.68 -12.01 1.57
CA SER A 83 19.77 -10.78 0.77
C SER A 83 18.86 -10.81 -0.47
N HIS A 84 18.93 -11.90 -1.25
CA HIS A 84 18.06 -12.07 -2.42
C HIS A 84 16.58 -12.11 -2.03
N LEU A 85 16.22 -12.80 -0.95
CA LEU A 85 14.85 -12.86 -0.48
C LEU A 85 14.33 -11.50 -0.02
N SER A 86 15.12 -10.74 0.74
CA SER A 86 14.81 -9.37 1.14
C SER A 86 14.57 -8.48 -0.08
N HIS A 87 15.43 -8.57 -1.09
CA HIS A 87 15.27 -7.80 -2.34
C HIS A 87 13.95 -8.14 -3.05
N GLN A 88 13.61 -9.42 -3.16
CA GLN A 88 12.35 -9.85 -3.78
C GLN A 88 11.12 -9.38 -3.00
N LEU A 89 11.18 -9.38 -1.67
CA LEU A 89 10.09 -8.88 -0.83
C LEU A 89 9.90 -7.36 -0.98
N ILE A 90 11.00 -6.60 -1.08
CA ILE A 90 10.94 -5.15 -1.35
C ILE A 90 10.28 -4.88 -2.71
N LEU A 91 10.69 -5.60 -3.76
CA LEU A 91 10.08 -5.46 -5.08
C LEU A 91 8.57 -5.77 -5.04
N MET A 92 8.19 -6.83 -4.33
CA MET A 92 6.78 -7.19 -4.14
C MET A 92 6.01 -6.09 -3.39
N GLY A 93 6.56 -5.57 -2.28
CA GLY A 93 5.96 -4.48 -1.52
C GLY A 93 5.78 -3.22 -2.36
N PHE A 94 6.78 -2.87 -3.17
CA PHE A 94 6.71 -1.75 -4.11
C PHE A 94 5.63 -1.95 -5.18
N GLN A 95 5.56 -3.12 -5.82
CA GLN A 95 4.54 -3.44 -6.81
C GLN A 95 3.12 -3.41 -6.22
N MET A 96 2.96 -3.89 -4.99
CA MET A 96 1.71 -3.75 -4.26
C MET A 96 1.37 -2.27 -4.10
N TRP A 97 2.25 -1.48 -3.49
CA TRP A 97 2.03 -0.04 -3.30
C TRP A 97 1.68 0.68 -4.61
N GLU A 98 2.40 0.40 -5.70
CA GLU A 98 2.14 0.96 -7.03
C GLU A 98 0.74 0.57 -7.53
N HIS A 99 0.33 -0.70 -7.39
CA HIS A 99 -1.01 -1.15 -7.76
C HIS A 99 -2.10 -0.45 -6.94
N TRP A 100 -1.92 -0.32 -5.63
CA TRP A 100 -2.87 0.38 -4.76
C TRP A 100 -3.01 1.86 -5.16
N ASN A 101 -1.90 2.53 -5.44
CA ASN A 101 -1.93 3.92 -5.92
C ASN A 101 -2.55 4.05 -7.30
N LEU A 102 -2.26 3.13 -8.21
CA LEU A 102 -2.87 3.09 -9.52
C LEU A 102 -4.39 2.96 -9.39
N VAL A 103 -4.88 2.05 -8.54
CA VAL A 103 -6.31 1.87 -8.27
C VAL A 103 -6.94 3.12 -7.63
N GLN A 104 -6.25 3.80 -6.73
CA GLN A 104 -6.76 5.02 -6.08
C GLN A 104 -6.80 6.23 -7.03
N HIS A 105 -5.91 6.27 -8.02
CA HIS A 105 -5.76 7.40 -8.95
C HIS A 105 -6.22 7.09 -10.38
N LEU A 106 -6.71 5.89 -10.65
CA LEU A 106 -7.36 5.55 -11.90
C LEU A 106 -8.61 6.41 -12.04
N GLU A 107 -8.65 7.22 -13.09
CA GLU A 107 -9.76 8.12 -13.44
C GLU A 107 -11.12 7.42 -13.57
N ASP A 108 -11.20 6.09 -13.50
CA ASP A 108 -12.41 5.28 -13.46
C ASP A 108 -13.02 5.08 -12.07
N ASN A 109 -12.48 5.69 -11.01
CA ASN A 109 -13.20 5.75 -9.75
C ASN A 109 -14.46 6.60 -9.96
N VAL A 110 -15.60 5.93 -10.15
CA VAL A 110 -16.92 6.54 -10.35
C VAL A 110 -17.20 7.59 -9.27
N GLN A 111 -16.72 7.39 -8.05
CA GLN A 111 -16.87 8.35 -6.96
C GLN A 111 -16.02 9.61 -7.17
N LEU A 112 -14.80 9.47 -7.70
CA LEU A 112 -13.94 10.61 -8.03
C LEU A 112 -14.49 11.38 -9.24
N ARG A 113 -15.01 10.68 -10.27
CA ARG A 113 -15.71 11.31 -11.39
C ARG A 113 -16.98 12.01 -10.96
N GLU A 114 -17.80 11.36 -10.14
CA GLU A 114 -19.03 11.94 -9.62
C GLU A 114 -18.73 13.14 -8.73
N HIS A 115 -17.73 13.05 -7.86
CA HIS A 115 -17.27 14.19 -7.06
C HIS A 115 -16.76 15.33 -7.94
N SER A 116 -15.95 15.03 -8.96
CA SER A 116 -15.42 16.04 -9.88
C SER A 116 -16.53 16.68 -10.72
N ARG A 117 -17.54 15.90 -11.14
CA ARG A 117 -18.74 16.40 -11.80
C ARG A 117 -19.54 17.31 -10.89
N GLN A 118 -19.81 16.90 -9.65
CA GLN A 118 -20.52 17.73 -8.67
C GLN A 118 -19.78 19.03 -8.32
N VAL A 119 -18.45 18.98 -8.27
CA VAL A 119 -17.62 20.18 -8.07
C VAL A 119 -17.71 21.08 -9.30
N ASN A 120 -17.57 20.53 -10.51
CA ASN A 120 -17.67 21.30 -11.76
C ASN A 120 -19.07 21.91 -11.95
N ASP A 121 -20.14 21.16 -11.71
CA ASP A 121 -21.52 21.65 -11.77
C ASP A 121 -21.75 22.79 -10.76
N GLY A 122 -21.18 22.66 -9.56
CA GLY A 122 -21.18 23.73 -8.55
C GLY A 122 -20.42 24.98 -9.03
N ILE A 123 -19.29 24.82 -9.70
CA ILE A 123 -18.51 25.93 -10.28
C ILE A 123 -19.30 26.61 -11.39
N HIS A 124 -19.89 25.84 -12.30
CA HIS A 124 -20.74 26.37 -13.37
C HIS A 124 -21.91 27.19 -12.81
N SER A 125 -22.66 26.62 -11.87
CA SER A 125 -23.78 27.29 -11.22
C SER A 125 -23.38 28.60 -10.54
N GLN A 126 -22.25 28.65 -9.84
CA GLN A 126 -21.79 29.87 -9.17
C GLN A 126 -21.26 30.94 -10.14
N PHE A 127 -20.60 30.54 -11.22
CA PHE A 127 -20.22 31.49 -12.27
C PHE A 127 -21.44 32.04 -13.04
N ASP A 128 -22.51 31.27 -13.16
CA ASP A 128 -23.74 31.69 -13.83
C ASP A 128 -24.62 32.56 -12.91
N MET A 129 -24.60 32.36 -11.58
CA MET A 129 -25.22 33.27 -10.59
C MET A 129 -24.50 34.63 -10.46
N GLY A 130 -23.22 34.70 -10.85
CA GLY A 130 -22.41 35.91 -10.70
C GLY A 130 -21.99 36.19 -9.25
N PRO A 131 -21.36 37.35 -8.96
CA PRO A 131 -20.81 37.67 -7.64
C PRO A 131 -21.87 37.97 -6.56
N THR A 132 -23.15 37.97 -6.93
CA THR A 132 -24.27 38.31 -6.06
C THR A 132 -24.37 37.29 -4.93
N ASN A 133 -24.36 37.76 -3.68
CA ASN A 133 -24.38 36.95 -2.45
C ASN A 133 -23.12 36.12 -2.13
N LEU A 134 -21.97 36.38 -2.77
CA LEU A 134 -20.70 35.76 -2.39
C LEU A 134 -19.85 36.69 -1.50
N PRO A 135 -19.06 36.16 -0.54
CA PRO A 135 -18.09 36.94 0.22
C PRO A 135 -17.09 37.67 -0.69
N LYS A 136 -16.65 38.87 -0.32
CA LYS A 136 -15.64 39.65 -1.07
C LYS A 136 -14.33 38.89 -1.38
N VAL A 137 -14.01 37.86 -0.58
CA VAL A 137 -12.87 36.97 -0.83
C VAL A 137 -13.17 35.98 -1.97
N ALA A 138 -14.36 35.39 -1.99
CA ALA A 138 -14.82 34.48 -3.05
C ALA A 138 -15.10 35.23 -4.36
N GLN A 139 -15.62 36.45 -4.29
CA GLN A 139 -15.81 37.32 -5.46
C GLN A 139 -14.50 37.60 -6.21
N ARG A 140 -13.38 37.78 -5.49
CA ARG A 140 -12.05 38.00 -6.10
C ARG A 140 -11.57 36.80 -6.94
N MET A 141 -12.05 35.60 -6.63
CA MET A 141 -11.71 34.39 -7.38
C MET A 141 -12.53 34.22 -8.66
N LEU A 142 -13.73 34.80 -8.73
CA LEU A 142 -14.55 34.88 -9.96
C LEU A 142 -14.01 35.89 -10.98
N LEU A 143 -13.06 36.75 -10.59
CA LEU A 143 -12.32 37.62 -11.50
C LEU A 143 -11.32 36.85 -12.38
N VAL A 144 -11.00 35.60 -12.02
CA VAL A 144 -10.14 34.71 -12.81
C VAL A 144 -11.00 34.00 -13.86
N LYS A 145 -10.49 33.88 -15.09
CA LYS A 145 -11.21 33.22 -16.20
C LYS A 145 -11.66 31.81 -15.78
N ARG A 146 -12.94 31.50 -16.03
CA ARG A 146 -13.62 30.21 -15.73
C ARG A 146 -12.76 28.97 -16.04
N ARG A 147 -12.02 28.98 -17.16
CA ARG A 147 -11.12 27.89 -17.57
C ARG A 147 -9.88 27.71 -16.68
N ALA A 148 -9.29 28.80 -16.19
CA ALA A 148 -8.11 28.73 -15.32
C ALA A 148 -8.47 28.23 -13.91
N VAL A 149 -9.74 28.37 -13.56
CA VAL A 149 -10.33 28.01 -12.29
C VAL A 149 -10.69 26.51 -12.28
N LEU A 150 -11.30 26.00 -13.35
CA LEU A 150 -11.55 24.56 -13.56
C LEU A 150 -10.27 23.69 -13.62
N ASN A 151 -9.11 24.29 -13.94
CA ASN A 151 -7.83 23.59 -14.00
C ASN A 151 -7.08 23.56 -12.65
N LYS A 152 -7.64 24.12 -11.57
CA LYS A 152 -7.00 24.09 -10.25
C LYS A 152 -7.21 22.74 -9.54
N PRO A 153 -6.25 22.29 -8.70
CA PRO A 153 -6.39 21.06 -7.94
C PRO A 153 -7.59 21.10 -6.99
N SER A 154 -8.27 19.96 -6.81
CA SER A 154 -9.53 19.82 -6.05
C SER A 154 -9.48 20.31 -4.59
N LYS A 155 -8.29 20.36 -3.98
CA LYS A 155 -8.10 20.82 -2.59
C LYS A 155 -8.47 22.29 -2.39
N ASP A 156 -8.17 23.15 -3.36
CA ASP A 156 -8.51 24.58 -3.32
C ASP A 156 -10.04 24.79 -3.41
N TRP A 157 -10.74 23.81 -4.00
CA TRP A 157 -12.19 23.85 -4.20
C TRP A 157 -13.01 23.37 -3.01
N GLU A 158 -12.47 22.45 -2.21
CA GLU A 158 -13.08 22.06 -0.94
C GLU A 158 -13.06 23.21 0.06
N GLU A 159 -11.98 23.99 0.09
CA GLU A 159 -11.87 25.20 0.90
C GLU A 159 -12.90 26.25 0.48
N TRP A 160 -13.11 26.44 -0.82
CA TRP A 160 -14.18 27.28 -1.36
C TRP A 160 -15.58 26.80 -0.96
N ARG A 161 -15.86 25.49 -1.05
CA ARG A 161 -17.14 24.91 -0.59
C ARG A 161 -17.38 25.15 0.90
N LYS A 162 -16.35 25.10 1.74
CA LYS A 162 -16.46 25.40 3.18
C LYS A 162 -16.81 26.87 3.41
N LEU A 163 -16.14 27.78 2.70
CA LEU A 163 -16.39 29.22 2.81
C LEU A 163 -17.82 29.60 2.38
N VAL A 164 -18.35 28.98 1.32
CA VAL A 164 -19.72 29.24 0.84
C VAL A 164 -20.79 28.64 1.78
N LYS A 165 -20.54 27.45 2.36
CA LYS A 165 -21.49 26.80 3.27
C LYS A 165 -21.60 27.46 4.65
N MET A 166 -20.51 28.03 5.16
CA MET A 166 -20.50 28.69 6.48
C MET A 166 -21.42 29.92 6.56
N GLU A 167 -21.77 30.55 5.44
CA GLU A 167 -22.60 31.77 5.42
C GLU A 167 -24.08 31.48 5.15
N HIS A 168 -24.43 30.30 4.58
CA HIS A 168 -25.84 29.90 4.40
C HIS A 168 -26.49 29.37 5.69
N THR A 169 -25.73 29.31 6.79
CA THR A 169 -26.18 28.82 8.11
C THR A 169 -26.06 29.87 9.21
N ALA A 170 -25.66 31.10 8.86
CA ALA A 170 -25.62 32.28 9.73
C ALA A 170 -26.70 33.28 9.30
#